data_AF-A0A1G7Z007-F1
#
_entry.id   AF-A0A1G7Z007-F1
#
_cell.length_a   1.000
_cell.length_b   1.000
_cell.length_c   1.000
_cell.angle_alpha   90.00
_cell.angle_beta   90.00
_cell.angle_gamma   90.00
#
_symmetry.space_group_name_H-M   'P 1'
#
loop_
_entity.id
_entity.type
_entity.pdbx_description
1 polymer ?
#
loop_
_entity_poly.entity_id
_entity_poly.type
_entity_poly.pdbx_seq_one_letter_code
_entity_poly.pdbx_strand_id
1 'polypeptide(L)' 'MRETDRTSLIQELEELCGIPESLLTRLNNQEIEKLHNERVAERTPPAN' A
#
# COMPACT_ATOMS: atom_id res chain seq x y z
N MET A 1 9.82 -15.07 -8.76
CA MET A 1 9.22 -14.46 -7.55
C MET A 1 8.44 -13.26 -8.06
N ARG A 2 7.16 -13.09 -7.69
CA ARG A 2 6.40 -11.90 -8.10
C ARG A 2 7.03 -10.71 -7.36
N GLU A 3 7.83 -9.91 -8.04
CA GLU A 3 8.16 -8.56 -7.57
C GLU A 3 6.83 -7.82 -7.50
N THR A 4 6.44 -7.37 -6.31
CA THR A 4 5.25 -6.53 -6.18
C THR A 4 5.58 -5.18 -6.81
N ASP A 5 5.06 -4.96 -8.02
CA ASP A 5 5.30 -3.74 -8.79
C ASP A 5 4.79 -2.53 -8.00
N ARG A 6 5.62 -1.49 -7.87
CA ARG A 6 5.31 -0.26 -7.12
C ARG A 6 3.96 0.33 -7.55
N THR A 7 3.65 0.27 -8.83
CA THR A 7 2.38 0.73 -9.42
C THR A 7 1.19 -0.02 -8.82
N SER A 8 1.30 -1.34 -8.66
CA SER A 8 0.24 -2.16 -8.04
C SER A 8 -0.01 -1.76 -6.59
N LEU A 9 1.06 -1.58 -5.80
CA LEU A 9 0.95 -1.12 -4.41
C LEU A 9 0.27 0.25 -4.32
N ILE A 10 0.56 1.15 -5.26
CA ILE A 10 -0.05 2.49 -5.29
C ILE A 10 -1.54 2.39 -5.63
N GLN A 11 -1.93 1.58 -6.62
CA GLN A 11 -3.34 1.37 -6.95
C GLN A 11 -4.11 0.74 -5.78
N GLU A 12 -3.54 -0.30 -5.16
CA GLU A 12 -4.15 -0.92 -3.98
C GLU A 12 -4.28 0.10 -2.84
N LEU A 13 -3.27 0.93 -2.59
CA LEU A 13 -3.35 1.99 -1.59
C LEU A 13 -4.39 3.07 -1.91
N GLU A 14 -4.56 3.42 -3.19
CA GLU A 14 -5.60 4.34 -3.63
C GLU A 14 -7.00 3.77 -3.35
N GLU A 15 -7.22 2.49 -3.66
CA GLU A 15 -8.49 1.81 -3.38
C GLU A 15 -8.73 1.58 -1.89
N LEU A 16 -7.69 1.20 -1.13
CA LEU A 16 -7.77 0.90 0.29
C LEU A 16 -7.96 2.15 1.16
N CYS A 17 -7.24 3.23 0.83
CA CYS A 17 -7.17 4.43 1.66
C CYS A 17 -7.90 5.63 1.06
N GLY A 18 -8.32 5.57 -0.22
CA GLY A 18 -8.84 6.73 -0.94
C GLY A 18 -7.79 7.81 -1.19
N ILE A 19 -6.49 7.46 -1.11
CA ILE A 19 -5.40 8.42 -1.30
C ILE A 19 -5.07 8.48 -2.79
N PRO A 20 -5.11 9.66 -3.44
CA PRO A 20 -4.85 9.75 -4.86
C PRO A 20 -3.42 9.33 -5.23
N GLU A 21 -3.28 8.62 -6.35
CA GLU A 21 -1.99 8.17 -6.90
C GLU A 21 -0.94 9.31 -6.95
N SER A 22 -1.37 10.53 -7.28
CA SER A 22 -0.50 11.72 -7.33
C SER A 22 0.23 12.03 -6.02
N LEU A 23 -0.31 11.64 -4.87
CA LEU A 23 0.33 11.79 -3.56
C LEU A 23 1.20 10.58 -3.22
N LEU A 24 0.71 9.38 -3.55
CA LEU A 24 1.42 8.11 -3.33
C LEU A 24 2.70 8.03 -4.17
N THR A 25 2.68 8.51 -5.41
CA THR A 25 3.85 8.57 -6.29
C THR A 25 4.98 9.46 -5.76
N ARG A 26 4.69 10.41 -4.85
CA ARG A 26 5.71 11.24 -4.18
C ARG A 26 6.43 10.51 -3.05
N LEU A 27 5.86 9.41 -2.55
CA LEU A 27 6.46 8.58 -1.52
C LEU A 27 7.55 7.68 -2.14
N ASN A 28 8.59 7.35 -1.36
CA ASN A 28 9.57 6.36 -1.81
C ASN A 28 8.99 4.94 -1.68
N ASN A 29 9.68 3.92 -2.21
CA ASN A 29 9.20 2.55 -2.15
C ASN A 29 8.96 2.06 -0.70
N GLN A 30 9.87 2.37 0.22
CA GLN A 30 9.74 1.94 1.62
C GLN A 30 8.49 2.53 2.29
N GLU A 31 8.20 3.80 2.04
CA GLU A 31 7.02 4.48 2.57
C GLU A 31 5.72 3.88 2.00
N ILE A 32 5.70 3.54 0.70
CA ILE A 32 4.58 2.85 0.05
C ILE A 32 4.38 1.45 0.64
N GLU A 33 5.44 0.66 0.76
CA GLU A 33 5.36 -0.69 1.34
C GLU A 33 4.92 -0.66 2.80
N LYS A 34 5.42 0.31 3.58
CA LYS A 34 5.02 0.49 4.98
C LYS A 34 3.55 0.86 5.08
N LEU A 35 3.09 1.86 4.34
CA LEU A 35 1.70 2.30 4.35
C LEU A 35 0.77 1.16 3.94
N HIS A 36 1.14 0.40 2.91
CA HIS A 36 0.39 -0.76 2.45
C HIS A 36 0.29 -1.83 3.55
N ASN A 37 1.42 -2.19 4.17
CA ASN A 37 1.44 -3.18 5.24
C ASN A 37 0.64 -2.74 6.48
N GLU A 38 0.72 -1.47 6.88
CA GLU A 38 -0.09 -0.95 7.99
C GLU A 38 -1.58 -1.09 7.68
N ARG A 39 -2.01 -0.75 6.46
CA ARG A 39 -3.42 -0.78 6.04
C ARG A 39 -3.96 -2.18 5.84
N VAL A 40 -3.14 -3.08 5.32
CA VAL A 40 -3.46 -4.51 5.24
C VAL A 40 -3.58 -5.09 6.65
N ALA A 41 -2.63 -4.78 7.54
CA ALA A 41 -2.65 -5.24 8.93
C ALA A 41 -3.87 -4.73 9.72
N GLU A 42 -4.35 -3.51 9.46
CA GLU A 42 -5.60 -3.01 10.05
C GLU A 42 -6.85 -3.75 9.55
N ARG A 43 -6.83 -4.26 8.32
CA ARG A 43 -7.95 -5.03 7.73
C ARG A 43 -7.94 -6.50 8.10
N THR A 44 -6.77 -7.11 8.25
CA THR A 44 -6.66 -8.47 8.77
C THR A 44 -6.75 -8.43 10.28
N PRO A 45 -7.83 -8.98 10.90
CA PRO A 45 -7.78 -9.20 12.34
C PRO A 45 -6.55 -10.06 12.65
N PRO A 46 -5.88 -9.81 13.80
CA PRO A 46 -4.79 -10.70 14.22
C PRO A 46 -5.34 -12.12 14.20
N ALA A 47 -4.68 -13.01 13.45
CA ALA A 47 -5.03 -14.41 13.41
C ALA A 47 -4.84 -14.96 14.83
N ASN A 48 -5.96 -15.09 15.53
CA ASN A 48 -6.06 -15.53 16.91
C ASN A 48 -6.18 -17.06 16.98
#